data_AF-A0A7Z0DJS8-F1
#
_entry.id   AF-A0A7Z0DJS8-F1
#
_cell.length_a   1.000
_cell.length_b   1.000
_cell.length_c   1.000
_cell.angle_alpha   90.00
_cell.angle_beta   90.00
_cell.angle_gamma   90.00
#
_symmetry.space_group_name_H-M   'P 1'
#
loop_
_entity.id
_entity.type
_entity.pdbx_description
1 polymer ?
#
loop_
_entity_poly.entity_id
_entity_poly.type
_entity_poly.pdbx_seq_one_letter_code
_entity_poly.pdbx_strand_id
1 'polypeptide(L)'
;MSATIRTQEEIAARVKALESMLIESGVMTTQAIDRMVEIYEHEVGPQLGAKVVAKAWSDPDFKARLVEDASEACKELGISGLQGEDMVVVENSESVHNVIVCTLCSCYPWPVLGLPPNWYKDPQYRAAITREPRKVLSEAFGFTVLDNAEVRVWDSSSEMRYWVLPQRPGGTDGWTEEQLSELVTRDSMIGVGPVAPVAS
;
A
#
# COMPACT_ATOMS: atom_id res chain seq x y z
N MET A 1 18.91 12.73 20.71
CA MET A 1 17.60 12.97 20.05
C MET A 1 17.04 14.27 20.62
N SER A 2 16.60 15.21 19.77
CA SER A 2 16.10 16.50 20.25
C SER A 2 14.87 16.28 21.15
N ALA A 3 14.94 16.76 22.39
CA ALA A 3 13.94 16.53 23.44
C ALA A 3 12.66 17.37 23.27
N THR A 4 12.53 18.10 22.16
CA THR A 4 11.42 19.04 21.94
C THR A 4 10.68 18.66 20.67
N ILE A 5 9.44 18.22 20.82
CA ILE A 5 8.51 18.07 19.70
C ILE A 5 8.22 19.48 19.19
N ARG A 6 8.57 19.76 17.93
CA ARG A 6 8.30 21.06 17.30
C ARG A 6 6.80 21.25 17.13
N THR A 7 6.32 22.47 17.35
CA THR A 7 4.91 22.80 17.12
C THR A 7 4.60 22.81 15.62
N GLN A 8 3.31 22.70 15.27
CA GLN A 8 2.88 22.80 13.86
C GLN A 8 3.22 24.18 13.27
N GLU A 9 3.09 25.24 14.06
CA GLU A 9 3.48 26.60 13.65
C GLU A 9 4.98 26.70 13.35
N GLU A 10 5.83 26.11 14.20
CA GLU A 10 7.28 26.09 13.98
C GLU A 10 7.64 25.30 12.72
N ILE A 11 7.01 24.13 12.50
CA ILE A 11 7.20 23.31 11.29
C ILE A 11 6.79 24.11 10.05
N ALA A 12 5.60 24.72 10.05
CA ALA A 12 5.10 25.50 8.91
C ALA A 12 6.02 26.68 8.58
N ALA A 13 6.52 27.40 9.58
CA ALA A 13 7.46 28.50 9.38
C ALA A 13 8.78 28.03 8.76
N ARG A 14 9.33 26.89 9.22
CA ARG A 14 10.55 26.30 8.66
C ARG A 14 10.36 25.79 7.23
N VAL A 15 9.24 25.13 6.94
CA VAL A 15 8.91 24.65 5.58
C VAL A 15 8.81 25.83 4.62
N LYS A 16 8.08 26.89 4.98
CA LYS A 16 7.93 28.09 4.15
C LYS A 16 9.26 28.79 3.87
N ALA A 17 10.14 28.86 4.87
CA ALA A 17 11.48 29.42 4.68
C ALA A 17 12.32 28.59 3.69
N LEU A 18 12.30 27.26 3.82
CA LEU A 18 13.00 26.36 2.91
C LEU A 18 12.44 26.42 1.48
N GLU A 19 11.11 26.41 1.34
CA GLU A 19 10.41 26.55 0.06
C GLU A 19 10.83 27.84 -0.65
N SER A 20 10.82 28.96 0.08
CA SER A 20 11.20 30.27 -0.47
C SER A 20 12.66 30.27 -0.96
N MET A 21 13.60 29.75 -0.17
CA MET A 21 15.00 29.65 -0.55
C MET A 21 15.22 28.76 -1.80
N LEU A 22 14.52 27.62 -1.88
CA LEU A 22 14.63 26.70 -3.01
C LEU A 22 14.04 27.29 -4.30
N ILE A 23 12.94 28.03 -4.20
CA ILE A 23 12.35 28.77 -5.32
C ILE A 23 13.28 29.89 -5.78
N GLU A 24 13.78 30.72 -4.86
CA GLU A 24 14.72 31.80 -5.18
C GLU A 24 16.01 31.28 -5.83
N SER A 25 16.48 30.10 -5.43
CA SER A 25 17.65 29.44 -6.03
C SER A 25 17.39 28.81 -7.42
N GLY A 26 16.12 28.76 -7.87
CA GLY A 26 15.73 28.18 -9.16
C GLY A 26 15.70 26.65 -9.20
N VAL A 27 15.77 25.97 -8.05
CA VAL A 27 15.76 24.49 -7.96
C VAL A 27 14.33 23.91 -7.94
N MET A 28 13.34 24.72 -7.56
CA MET A 28 11.93 24.30 -7.43
C MET A 28 10.99 25.44 -7.86
N THR A 29 9.76 25.09 -8.25
CA THR A 29 8.69 26.06 -8.52
C THR A 29 7.41 25.65 -7.79
N THR A 30 6.52 26.61 -7.56
CA THR A 30 5.19 26.31 -6.99
C THR A 30 4.41 25.36 -7.89
N GLN A 31 4.50 25.51 -9.22
CA GLN A 31 3.82 24.59 -10.15
C GLN A 31 4.31 23.15 -10.02
N ALA A 32 5.59 22.94 -9.74
CA ALA A 32 6.13 21.60 -9.51
C ALA A 32 5.60 20.98 -8.20
N ILE A 33 5.46 21.79 -7.15
CA ILE A 33 4.84 21.36 -5.87
C ILE A 33 3.37 20.99 -6.12
N ASP A 34 2.60 21.90 -6.73
CA ASP A 34 1.18 21.71 -7.03
C ASP A 34 0.97 20.45 -7.87
N ARG A 35 1.85 20.19 -8.85
CA ARG A 35 1.76 18.97 -9.67
C ARG A 35 1.96 17.70 -8.85
N MET A 36 2.90 17.68 -7.91
CA MET A 36 3.12 16.52 -7.04
C MET A 36 1.93 16.29 -6.10
N VAL A 37 1.33 17.36 -5.58
CA VAL A 37 0.11 17.28 -4.75
C VAL A 37 -1.03 16.68 -5.57
N GLU A 38 -1.31 17.22 -6.76
CA GLU A 38 -2.37 16.73 -7.66
C GLU A 38 -2.23 15.22 -7.95
N ILE A 39 -1.02 14.76 -8.28
CA ILE A 39 -0.76 13.35 -8.59
C ILE A 39 -1.19 12.45 -7.42
N TYR A 40 -0.75 12.75 -6.20
CA TYR A 40 -0.94 11.83 -5.07
C TYR A 40 -2.22 12.07 -4.27
N GLU A 41 -2.89 13.21 -4.44
CA GLU A 41 -4.21 13.45 -3.85
C GLU A 41 -5.36 12.97 -4.75
N HIS A 42 -5.17 12.96 -6.08
CA HIS A 42 -6.28 12.74 -7.02
C HIS A 42 -6.03 11.66 -8.08
N GLU A 43 -4.80 11.44 -8.54
CA GLU A 43 -4.53 10.51 -9.64
C GLU A 43 -4.10 9.10 -9.15
N VAL A 44 -3.18 9.05 -8.19
CA VAL A 44 -2.52 7.82 -7.73
C VAL A 44 -2.99 7.43 -6.34
N GLY A 45 -3.65 6.27 -6.24
CA GLY A 45 -4.19 5.77 -4.99
C GLY A 45 -4.59 4.29 -5.06
N PRO A 46 -5.15 3.73 -3.96
CA PRO A 46 -5.46 2.32 -3.85
C PRO A 46 -6.50 1.80 -4.86
N GLN A 47 -7.27 2.70 -5.50
CA GLN A 47 -8.15 2.34 -6.61
C GLN A 47 -7.40 1.72 -7.80
N LEU A 48 -6.11 2.01 -7.96
CA LEU A 48 -5.29 1.42 -9.02
C LEU A 48 -4.94 -0.04 -8.69
N GLY A 49 -4.46 -0.33 -7.48
CA GLY A 49 -4.24 -1.70 -7.00
C GLY A 49 -5.52 -2.53 -6.99
N ALA A 50 -6.66 -1.93 -6.63
CA ALA A 50 -7.97 -2.59 -6.66
C ALA A 50 -8.33 -3.12 -8.06
N LYS A 51 -8.04 -2.36 -9.12
CA LYS A 51 -8.23 -2.81 -10.52
C LYS A 51 -7.35 -4.00 -10.86
N VAL A 52 -6.09 -3.98 -10.43
CA VAL A 52 -5.15 -5.09 -10.66
C VAL A 52 -5.65 -6.36 -9.96
N VAL A 53 -6.08 -6.25 -8.69
CA VAL A 53 -6.64 -7.37 -7.92
C VAL A 53 -7.90 -7.93 -8.57
N ALA A 54 -8.86 -7.06 -8.95
CA ALA A 54 -10.10 -7.47 -9.59
C ALA A 54 -9.86 -8.21 -10.92
N LYS A 55 -8.89 -7.73 -11.72
CA LYS A 55 -8.45 -8.41 -12.93
C LYS A 55 -7.85 -9.78 -12.61
N ALA A 56 -6.95 -9.87 -11.62
CA ALA A 56 -6.35 -11.15 -11.21
C ALA A 56 -7.37 -12.17 -10.68
N TRP A 57 -8.45 -11.70 -10.07
CA TRP A 57 -9.57 -12.56 -9.65
C TRP A 57 -10.44 -13.07 -10.80
N SER A 58 -10.44 -12.36 -11.94
CA SER A 58 -11.29 -12.67 -13.10
C SER A 58 -10.53 -13.35 -14.25
N ASP A 59 -9.21 -13.17 -14.30
CA ASP A 59 -8.33 -13.61 -15.37
C ASP A 59 -7.15 -14.41 -14.77
N PRO A 60 -7.24 -15.76 -14.77
CA PRO A 60 -6.19 -16.62 -14.23
C PRO A 60 -4.84 -16.48 -14.94
N ASP A 61 -4.84 -16.16 -16.24
CA ASP A 61 -3.61 -15.99 -17.01
C ASP A 61 -2.91 -14.68 -16.62
N PHE A 62 -3.68 -13.61 -16.42
CA PHE A 62 -3.14 -12.37 -15.86
C PHE A 62 -2.63 -12.57 -14.43
N LYS A 63 -3.35 -13.32 -13.60
CA LYS A 63 -2.89 -13.64 -12.24
C LYS A 63 -1.54 -14.35 -12.25
N ALA A 64 -1.35 -15.33 -13.15
CA ALA A 64 -0.09 -16.04 -13.26
C ALA A 64 1.06 -15.08 -13.60
N ARG A 65 0.87 -14.17 -14.57
CA ARG A 65 1.86 -13.14 -14.92
C ARG A 65 2.11 -12.16 -13.77
N LEU A 66 1.04 -11.74 -13.08
CA LEU A 66 1.12 -10.84 -11.93
C LEU A 66 1.98 -11.44 -10.80
N VAL A 67 1.79 -12.72 -10.48
CA VAL A 67 2.57 -13.41 -9.44
C VAL A 67 4.03 -13.66 -9.89
N GLU A 68 4.27 -13.86 -11.19
CA GLU A 68 5.61 -14.02 -11.74
C GLU A 68 6.41 -12.70 -11.76
N ASP A 69 5.79 -11.62 -12.26
CA ASP A 69 6.37 -10.28 -12.34
C ASP A 69 5.27 -9.21 -12.21
N ALA A 70 5.12 -8.67 -11.00
CA ALA A 70 4.09 -7.69 -10.73
C ALA A 70 4.38 -6.32 -11.36
N SER A 71 5.65 -5.99 -11.61
CA SER A 71 6.02 -4.74 -12.31
C SER A 71 5.53 -4.77 -13.75
N GLU A 72 5.82 -5.84 -14.49
CA GLU A 72 5.40 -5.97 -15.90
C GLU A 72 3.89 -6.17 -16.03
N ALA A 73 3.26 -6.98 -15.18
CA ALA A 73 1.82 -7.17 -15.22
C ALA A 73 1.04 -5.87 -14.93
N CYS A 74 1.48 -5.05 -13.97
CA CYS A 74 0.86 -3.76 -13.69
C CYS A 74 1.00 -2.77 -14.87
N LYS A 75 2.08 -2.84 -15.66
CA LYS A 75 2.26 -2.01 -16.86
C LYS A 75 1.24 -2.32 -17.95
N GLU A 76 0.72 -3.56 -18.03
CA GLU A 76 -0.39 -3.91 -18.94
C GLU A 76 -1.63 -3.01 -18.71
N LEU A 77 -1.80 -2.52 -17.48
CA LEU A 77 -2.89 -1.63 -17.07
C LEU A 77 -2.47 -0.15 -17.00
N GLY A 78 -1.27 0.19 -17.47
CA GLY A 78 -0.73 1.54 -17.39
C GLY A 78 -0.31 1.96 -15.97
N ILE A 79 -0.10 1.01 -15.05
CA ILE A 79 0.27 1.28 -13.65
C ILE A 79 1.77 1.02 -13.47
N SER A 80 2.54 2.08 -13.26
CA SER A 80 3.98 2.02 -12.97
C SER A 80 4.45 3.36 -12.41
N GLY A 81 5.70 3.43 -11.94
CA GLY A 81 6.35 4.70 -11.62
C GLY A 81 7.13 4.68 -10.32
N LEU A 82 7.25 5.87 -9.73
CA LEU A 82 8.07 6.13 -8.55
C LEU A 82 7.66 5.25 -7.36
N GLN A 83 8.64 4.66 -6.68
CA GLN A 83 8.42 3.77 -5.53
C GLN A 83 7.59 2.51 -5.87
N GLY A 84 7.65 2.07 -7.12
CA GLY A 84 7.07 0.83 -7.62
C GLY A 84 7.75 0.39 -8.92
N GLU A 85 9.04 0.70 -9.04
CA GLU A 85 9.90 0.28 -10.14
C GLU A 85 10.03 -1.26 -10.14
N ASP A 86 10.23 -1.83 -8.96
CA ASP A 86 10.38 -3.27 -8.71
C ASP A 86 9.31 -3.75 -7.71
N MET A 87 8.15 -4.19 -8.22
CA MET A 87 7.04 -4.66 -7.43
C MET A 87 6.99 -6.19 -7.35
N VAL A 88 6.64 -6.70 -6.17
CA VAL A 88 6.34 -8.12 -5.96
C VAL A 88 4.98 -8.21 -5.30
N VAL A 89 4.08 -8.96 -5.91
CA VAL A 89 2.80 -9.28 -5.31
C VAL A 89 2.88 -10.61 -4.57
N VAL A 90 2.38 -10.64 -3.34
CA VAL A 90 2.38 -11.83 -2.49
C VAL A 90 0.96 -12.31 -2.30
N GLU A 91 0.67 -13.52 -2.78
CA GLU A 91 -0.69 -14.06 -2.81
C GLU A 91 -1.09 -14.65 -1.46
N ASN A 92 -2.24 -14.22 -0.94
CA ASN A 92 -2.88 -14.88 0.19
C ASN A 92 -3.60 -16.15 -0.24
N SER A 93 -3.55 -17.17 0.62
CA SER A 93 -4.24 -18.45 0.44
C SER A 93 -4.92 -18.88 1.74
N GLU A 94 -5.62 -20.02 1.73
CA GLU A 94 -6.23 -20.59 2.95
C GLU A 94 -5.19 -20.94 4.01
N SER A 95 -3.94 -21.19 3.61
CA SER A 95 -2.85 -21.61 4.47
C SER A 95 -1.77 -20.55 4.68
N VAL A 96 -1.80 -19.43 3.96
CA VAL A 96 -0.80 -18.36 4.06
C VAL A 96 -1.46 -16.99 4.02
N HIS A 97 -1.22 -16.19 5.05
CA HIS A 97 -1.59 -14.78 5.12
C HIS A 97 -0.33 -13.91 5.07
N ASN A 98 -0.27 -12.99 4.12
CA ASN A 98 0.84 -12.05 3.97
C ASN A 98 0.48 -10.69 4.56
N VAL A 99 1.47 -10.02 5.13
CA VAL A 99 1.38 -8.61 5.55
C VAL A 99 2.70 -7.89 5.25
N ILE A 100 2.65 -6.66 4.77
CA ILE A 100 3.85 -5.89 4.39
C ILE A 100 4.21 -4.85 5.45
N VAL A 101 5.49 -4.55 5.61
CA VAL A 101 5.98 -3.48 6.49
C VAL A 101 7.25 -2.87 5.91
N CYS A 102 7.62 -1.67 6.36
CA CYS A 102 8.97 -1.16 6.25
C CYS A 102 9.46 -0.79 7.66
N THR A 103 10.21 -1.68 8.30
CA THR A 103 10.64 -1.46 9.70
C THR A 103 11.58 -0.27 9.82
N LEU A 104 12.39 0.01 8.79
CA LEU A 104 13.42 1.05 8.80
C LEU A 104 12.88 2.46 8.54
N CYS A 105 11.82 2.61 7.73
CA CYS A 105 11.26 3.92 7.41
C CYS A 105 9.77 3.85 7.04
N SER A 106 9.45 3.79 5.75
CA SER A 106 8.10 3.94 5.21
C SER A 106 7.98 3.50 3.74
N CYS A 107 8.87 2.62 3.25
CA CYS A 107 8.82 2.09 1.88
C CYS A 107 7.44 1.50 1.59
N TYR A 108 6.85 1.85 0.44
CA TYR A 108 5.46 1.52 0.12
C TYR A 108 5.23 1.60 -1.40
N PRO A 109 4.39 0.73 -2.00
CA PRO A 109 4.20 0.62 -3.45
C PRO A 109 3.28 1.73 -3.98
N TRP A 110 3.82 2.93 -4.20
CA TRP A 110 3.01 4.11 -4.54
C TRP A 110 2.16 3.95 -5.80
N PRO A 111 2.62 3.33 -6.91
CA PRO A 111 1.83 3.24 -8.13
C PRO A 111 0.50 2.48 -7.96
N VAL A 112 0.44 1.52 -7.03
CA VAL A 112 -0.77 0.71 -6.79
C VAL A 112 -1.55 1.15 -5.55
N LEU A 113 -0.90 1.77 -4.55
CA LEU A 113 -1.54 2.08 -3.26
C LEU A 113 -1.55 3.57 -2.88
N GLY A 114 -0.93 4.44 -3.66
CA GLY A 114 -0.69 5.85 -3.31
C GLY A 114 0.26 6.01 -2.12
N LEU A 115 0.18 7.16 -1.45
CA LEU A 115 1.01 7.42 -0.26
C LEU A 115 0.51 6.59 0.95
N PRO A 116 1.42 6.06 1.79
CA PRO A 116 1.04 5.22 2.92
C PRO A 116 0.29 6.01 4.00
N PRO A 117 -0.68 5.37 4.68
CA PRO A 117 -1.35 5.97 5.84
C PRO A 117 -0.34 6.24 6.98
N ASN A 118 -0.66 7.20 7.85
CA ASN A 118 0.26 7.60 8.94
C ASN A 118 0.64 6.42 9.84
N TRP A 119 -0.32 5.58 10.24
CA TRP A 119 -0.06 4.43 11.10
C TRP A 119 0.97 3.45 10.52
N TYR A 120 1.09 3.35 9.19
CA TYR A 120 2.07 2.47 8.55
C TYR A 120 3.50 3.00 8.72
N LYS A 121 3.64 4.34 8.70
CA LYS A 121 4.91 5.06 8.88
C LYS A 121 5.30 5.17 10.36
N ASP A 122 4.32 5.07 11.25
CA ASP A 122 4.50 5.27 12.68
C ASP A 122 5.26 4.09 13.34
N PRO A 123 6.10 4.35 14.35
CA PRO A 123 6.93 3.32 14.98
C PRO A 123 6.13 2.16 15.60
N GLN A 124 4.89 2.41 16.03
CA GLN A 124 4.04 1.44 16.73
C GLN A 124 3.76 0.22 15.84
N TYR A 125 3.31 0.44 14.60
CA TYR A 125 3.08 -0.63 13.64
C TYR A 125 4.40 -1.30 13.27
N ARG A 126 5.38 -0.49 12.86
CA ARG A 126 6.67 -0.95 12.33
C ARG A 126 7.46 -1.82 13.30
N ALA A 127 7.44 -1.50 14.59
CA ALA A 127 8.15 -2.27 15.60
C ALA A 127 7.42 -3.55 16.03
N ALA A 128 6.09 -3.57 15.97
CA ALA A 128 5.29 -4.67 16.51
C ALA A 128 4.95 -5.75 15.48
N ILE A 129 4.67 -5.37 14.23
CA ILE A 129 4.12 -6.30 13.22
C ILE A 129 5.08 -7.45 12.86
N THR A 130 6.40 -7.22 12.92
CA THR A 130 7.40 -8.27 12.68
C THR A 130 7.58 -9.23 13.85
N ARG A 131 7.16 -8.84 15.06
CA ARG A 131 7.35 -9.63 16.29
C ARG A 131 6.10 -10.43 16.67
N GLU A 132 4.95 -9.79 16.63
CA GLU A 132 3.67 -10.36 17.10
C GLU A 132 2.55 -10.09 16.08
N PRO A 133 2.70 -10.53 14.80
CA PRO A 133 1.81 -10.11 13.71
C PRO A 133 0.34 -10.40 14.01
N ARG A 134 0.00 -11.62 14.47
CA ARG A 134 -1.38 -11.99 14.81
C ARG A 134 -2.01 -11.08 15.85
N LYS A 135 -1.23 -10.70 16.87
CA LYS A 135 -1.70 -9.82 17.95
C LYS A 135 -1.96 -8.42 17.41
N VAL A 136 -1.06 -7.88 16.60
CA VAL A 136 -1.23 -6.56 15.96
C VAL A 136 -2.47 -6.56 15.07
N LEU A 137 -2.65 -7.58 14.22
CA LEU A 137 -3.82 -7.70 13.34
C LEU A 137 -5.12 -7.74 14.15
N SER A 138 -5.15 -8.54 15.23
CA SER A 138 -6.35 -8.67 16.07
C SER A 138 -6.66 -7.40 16.88
N GLU A 139 -5.68 -6.84 17.59
CA GLU A 139 -5.90 -5.73 18.53
C GLU A 139 -6.01 -4.36 17.85
N ALA A 140 -5.20 -4.09 16.82
CA ALA A 140 -5.17 -2.78 16.17
C ALA A 140 -6.13 -2.67 14.97
N PHE A 141 -6.39 -3.79 14.28
CA PHE A 141 -7.21 -3.81 13.07
C PHE A 141 -8.51 -4.62 13.20
N GLY A 142 -8.73 -5.29 14.35
CA GLY A 142 -9.90 -6.15 14.53
C GLY A 142 -9.93 -7.35 13.58
N PHE A 143 -8.78 -7.73 13.01
CA PHE A 143 -8.67 -8.75 11.99
C PHE A 143 -7.97 -10.00 12.54
N THR A 144 -8.71 -11.10 12.60
CA THR A 144 -8.20 -12.37 13.13
C THR A 144 -7.85 -13.31 11.98
N VAL A 145 -6.57 -13.65 11.85
CA VAL A 145 -6.08 -14.68 10.93
C VAL A 145 -6.21 -16.04 11.59
N LEU A 146 -6.71 -17.05 10.85
CA LEU A 146 -6.88 -18.41 11.34
C LEU A 146 -5.58 -18.97 11.96
N ASP A 147 -5.71 -19.67 13.08
CA ASP A 147 -4.56 -20.19 13.85
C ASP A 147 -3.66 -21.14 13.05
N ASN A 148 -4.25 -21.87 12.10
CA ASN A 148 -3.55 -22.83 11.25
C ASN A 148 -2.92 -22.22 9.98
N ALA A 149 -3.23 -20.97 9.62
CA ALA A 149 -2.62 -20.30 8.48
C ALA A 149 -1.25 -19.72 8.85
N GLU A 150 -0.20 -19.95 8.07
CA GLU A 150 1.10 -19.29 8.24
C GLU A 150 0.95 -17.77 8.06
N VAL A 151 1.59 -16.95 8.90
CA VAL A 151 1.65 -15.50 8.70
C VAL A 151 3.04 -15.10 8.23
N ARG A 152 3.14 -14.56 7.01
CA ARG A 152 4.39 -14.08 6.41
C ARG A 152 4.43 -12.56 6.45
N VAL A 153 5.42 -12.04 7.16
CA VAL A 153 5.67 -10.59 7.24
C VAL A 153 6.78 -10.22 6.26
N TRP A 154 6.48 -9.33 5.33
CA TRP A 154 7.41 -8.89 4.29
C TRP A 154 7.98 -7.52 4.65
N ASP A 155 9.23 -7.50 5.11
CA ASP A 155 9.92 -6.26 5.46
C ASP A 155 10.66 -5.67 4.24
N SER A 156 10.18 -4.52 3.79
CA SER A 156 10.66 -3.78 2.62
C SER A 156 11.99 -3.06 2.95
N SER A 157 13.05 -3.86 3.03
CA SER A 157 14.42 -3.43 3.38
C SER A 157 15.29 -3.06 2.18
N SER A 158 14.78 -3.22 0.96
CA SER A 158 15.40 -2.84 -0.31
C SER A 158 14.43 -2.03 -1.18
N GLU A 159 14.78 -1.76 -2.43
CA GLU A 159 13.87 -1.13 -3.40
C GLU A 159 12.75 -2.05 -3.91
N MET A 160 12.76 -3.35 -3.54
CA MET A 160 11.61 -4.22 -3.80
C MET A 160 10.38 -3.73 -3.02
N ARG A 161 9.24 -3.66 -3.69
CA ARG A 161 7.98 -3.16 -3.14
C ARG A 161 6.94 -4.28 -3.10
N TYR A 162 6.74 -4.83 -1.90
CA TYR A 162 5.75 -5.87 -1.68
C TYR A 162 4.35 -5.29 -1.55
N TRP A 163 3.36 -6.02 -2.05
CA TRP A 163 1.94 -5.77 -1.80
C TRP A 163 1.14 -7.06 -1.89
N VAL A 164 0.00 -7.10 -1.22
CA VAL A 164 -0.76 -8.34 -1.05
C VAL A 164 -1.82 -8.47 -2.14
N LEU A 165 -1.90 -9.65 -2.76
CA LEU A 165 -3.07 -10.08 -3.53
C LEU A 165 -4.01 -10.80 -2.57
N PRO A 166 -5.09 -10.15 -2.09
CA PRO A 166 -6.04 -10.79 -1.19
C PRO A 166 -6.83 -11.90 -1.90
N GLN A 167 -7.39 -12.82 -1.12
CA GLN A 167 -8.27 -13.85 -1.65
C GLN A 167 -9.60 -13.24 -2.12
N ARG A 168 -10.13 -13.76 -3.23
CA ARG A 168 -11.48 -13.44 -3.70
C ARG A 168 -12.50 -13.95 -2.67
N PRO A 169 -13.41 -13.10 -2.16
CA PRO A 169 -14.43 -13.57 -1.25
C PRO A 169 -15.46 -14.43 -1.98
N GLY A 170 -15.99 -15.45 -1.28
CA GLY A 170 -17.10 -16.27 -1.79
C GLY A 170 -18.37 -15.43 -2.02
N GLY A 171 -19.29 -15.94 -2.84
CA GLY A 171 -20.54 -15.23 -3.17
C GLY A 171 -20.37 -14.14 -4.23
N THR A 172 -19.21 -14.10 -4.90
CA THR A 172 -18.93 -13.13 -5.98
C THR A 172 -18.91 -13.76 -7.37
N ASP A 173 -19.46 -14.96 -7.53
CA ASP A 173 -19.49 -15.66 -8.82
C ASP A 173 -20.23 -14.82 -9.87
N GLY A 174 -19.63 -14.68 -11.06
CA GLY A 174 -20.20 -13.90 -12.17
C GLY A 174 -20.16 -12.38 -12.02
N TRP A 175 -19.59 -11.85 -10.93
CA TRP A 175 -19.39 -10.40 -10.76
C TRP A 175 -18.42 -9.85 -11.83
N THR A 176 -18.64 -8.61 -12.24
CA THR A 176 -17.72 -7.90 -13.14
C THR A 176 -16.47 -7.43 -12.39
N GLU A 177 -15.41 -7.08 -13.12
CA GLU A 177 -14.19 -6.52 -12.52
C GLU A 177 -14.48 -5.25 -11.72
N GLU A 178 -15.41 -4.39 -12.18
CA GLU A 178 -15.81 -3.18 -11.47
C GLU A 178 -16.41 -3.52 -10.10
N GLN A 179 -17.38 -4.44 -10.05
CA GLN A 179 -18.01 -4.87 -8.80
C GLN A 179 -17.00 -5.53 -7.84
N LEU A 180 -16.07 -6.33 -8.39
CA LEU A 180 -15.01 -6.96 -7.60
C LEU A 180 -14.03 -5.91 -7.03
N SER A 181 -13.70 -4.87 -7.80
CA SER A 181 -12.78 -3.83 -7.36
C SER A 181 -13.29 -3.04 -6.15
N GLU A 182 -14.61 -2.90 -6.01
CA GLU A 182 -15.25 -2.25 -4.84
C GLU A 182 -15.02 -3.02 -3.54
N LEU A 183 -14.73 -4.33 -3.61
CA LEU A 183 -14.43 -5.15 -2.43
C LEU A 183 -12.97 -4.98 -1.97
N VAL A 184 -12.08 -4.53 -2.85
CA VAL A 184 -10.65 -4.46 -2.55
C VAL A 184 -10.36 -3.19 -1.76
N THR A 185 -9.91 -3.38 -0.52
CA THR A 185 -9.53 -2.26 0.36
C THR A 185 -8.02 -2.06 0.34
N ARG A 186 -7.55 -0.84 0.63
CA ARG A 186 -6.13 -0.59 0.88
C ARG A 186 -5.58 -1.55 1.93
N ASP A 187 -6.32 -1.75 3.01
CA ASP A 187 -5.90 -2.59 4.14
C ASP A 187 -5.76 -4.07 3.72
N SER A 188 -6.60 -4.57 2.80
CA SER A 188 -6.46 -5.91 2.22
C SER A 188 -5.20 -6.07 1.37
N MET A 189 -4.77 -5.02 0.68
CA MET A 189 -3.54 -5.01 -0.12
C MET A 189 -2.27 -4.71 0.70
N ILE A 190 -2.41 -4.22 1.93
CA ILE A 190 -1.32 -4.22 2.93
C ILE A 190 -1.26 -5.56 3.68
N GLY A 191 -2.40 -6.25 3.80
CA GLY A 191 -2.56 -7.48 4.56
C GLY A 191 -2.92 -7.27 6.03
N VAL A 192 -3.44 -6.08 6.38
CA VAL A 192 -3.85 -5.76 7.76
C VAL A 192 -5.35 -5.94 8.02
N GLY A 193 -6.15 -6.10 6.97
CA GLY A 193 -7.60 -6.29 7.08
C GLY A 193 -8.16 -7.15 5.95
N PRO A 194 -9.44 -7.54 6.06
CA PRO A 194 -10.10 -8.30 5.00
C PRO A 194 -10.47 -7.38 3.82
N VAL A 195 -10.85 -8.01 2.71
CA VAL A 195 -11.67 -7.37 1.67
C VAL A 195 -13.02 -6.93 2.28
N ALA A 196 -13.69 -5.98 1.66
CA ALA A 196 -15.00 -5.53 2.12
C ALA A 196 -16.02 -6.69 2.06
N PRO A 197 -17.01 -6.72 2.96
CA PRO A 197 -18.02 -7.77 2.97
C PRO A 197 -18.87 -7.69 1.71
N VAL A 198 -19.22 -8.86 1.16
CA VAL A 198 -20.24 -8.96 0.10
C VAL A 198 -21.59 -8.66 0.75
N ALA A 199 -22.26 -7.60 0.30
CA ALA A 199 -23.62 -7.33 0.73
C ALA A 199 -24.55 -8.46 0.26
N SER A 200 -25.21 -9.11 1.22
CA SER A 200 -26.21 -10.16 1.01
C SER A 200 -27.54 -9.61 0.52
#